data_AF-A0A2W5VXH2-F1
#
_entry.id   AF-A0A2W5VXH2-F1
#
_cell.length_a   1.000
_cell.length_b   1.000
_cell.length_c   1.000
_cell.angle_alpha   90.00
_cell.angle_beta   90.00
_cell.angle_gamma   90.00
#
_symmetry.space_group_name_H-M   'P 1'
#
loop_
_entity.id
_entity.type
_entity.pdbx_description
1 polymer ?
#
loop_
_entity_poly.entity_id
_entity_poly.type
_entity_poly.pdbx_seq_one_letter_code
_entity_poly.pdbx_strand_id
1 'polypeptide(L)'
;MTDTGRALAGVGRRTRKSIDEVLSELRAQSTRVEGEVTLTTVIALMPFLEKPLAALERAHPSLHVTVHLGDDGPSVREREVDLALAIVKRPPQGCWGRRIATLKAGVFGTKDAIAREPRKFLVRSLNEVHSPESAWEREHVKHVAARVPYFAMASLAARGVGLTMLPHLLTAPYPELVEVPEYAKSLAAMERPLWILTHAELRKVPRVSTVMNAVADAFEAT
;
A
#
# COMPACT_ATOMS: atom_id res chain seq x y z
N MET A 1 -9.83 38.74 -3.89
CA MET A 1 -8.87 38.76 -5.02
C MET A 1 -9.11 40.01 -5.84
N THR A 2 -8.08 40.80 -6.08
CA THR A 2 -8.11 41.95 -6.99
C THR A 2 -8.18 41.48 -8.44
N ASP A 3 -8.62 42.33 -9.37
CA ASP A 3 -8.69 41.98 -10.81
C ASP A 3 -7.32 41.61 -11.38
N THR A 4 -6.26 42.27 -10.92
CA THR A 4 -4.86 41.93 -11.22
C THR A 4 -4.50 40.50 -10.76
N GLY A 5 -4.99 40.07 -9.60
CA GLY A 5 -4.77 38.72 -9.07
C GLY A 5 -5.49 37.63 -9.89
N ARG A 6 -6.67 37.93 -10.45
CA ARG A 6 -7.38 37.01 -11.37
C ARG A 6 -6.65 36.87 -12.70
N ALA A 7 -6.14 37.98 -13.25
CA ALA A 7 -5.38 37.97 -14.49
C ALA A 7 -4.08 37.16 -14.36
N LEU A 8 -3.31 37.37 -13.28
CA LEU A 8 -2.08 36.64 -13.00
C LEU A 8 -2.33 35.13 -12.80
N ALA A 9 -3.36 34.76 -12.05
CA ALA A 9 -3.75 33.37 -11.87
C ALA A 9 -4.19 32.71 -13.19
N GLY A 10 -4.83 33.47 -14.09
CA GLY A 10 -5.19 33.01 -15.42
C GLY A 10 -3.97 32.70 -16.30
N VAL A 11 -2.94 33.56 -16.25
CA VAL A 11 -1.66 33.32 -16.94
C VAL A 11 -0.97 32.09 -16.35
N GLY A 12 -0.84 32.01 -15.03
CA GLY A 12 -0.19 30.87 -14.35
C GLY A 12 -0.84 29.52 -14.67
N ARG A 13 -2.18 29.46 -14.72
CA ARG A 13 -2.90 28.22 -15.11
C ARG A 13 -2.63 27.81 -16.55
N ARG A 14 -2.58 28.78 -17.49
CA ARG A 14 -2.29 28.48 -18.90
C ARG A 14 -0.86 28.00 -19.09
N THR A 15 0.11 28.68 -18.48
CA THR A 15 1.52 28.27 -18.53
C THR A 15 1.72 26.87 -17.95
N ARG A 16 1.12 26.56 -16.79
CA ARG A 16 1.18 25.20 -16.21
C ARG A 16 0.59 24.17 -17.16
N LYS A 17 -0.57 24.44 -17.75
CA LYS A 17 -1.23 23.53 -18.69
C LYS A 17 -0.36 23.27 -19.92
N SER A 18 0.24 24.30 -20.51
CA SER A 18 1.12 24.14 -21.68
C SER A 18 2.41 23.39 -21.34
N ILE A 19 2.99 23.60 -20.16
CA ILE A 19 4.13 22.80 -19.69
C ILE A 19 3.72 21.34 -19.50
N ASP A 20 2.58 21.07 -18.85
CA ASP A 20 2.05 19.72 -18.67
C ASP A 20 1.81 19.01 -20.03
N GLU A 21 1.31 19.73 -21.03
CA GLU A 21 1.06 19.24 -22.40
C GLU A 21 2.37 18.85 -23.11
N VAL A 22 3.38 19.73 -23.12
CA VAL A 22 4.69 19.45 -23.74
C VAL A 22 5.39 18.28 -23.06
N LEU A 23 5.36 18.23 -21.72
CA LEU A 23 5.93 17.12 -20.97
C LEU A 23 5.21 15.80 -21.25
N SER A 24 3.88 15.84 -21.42
CA SER A 24 3.08 14.68 -21.81
C SER A 24 3.46 14.16 -23.19
N GLU A 25 3.65 15.06 -24.17
CA GLU A 25 4.03 14.71 -25.53
C GLU A 25 5.44 14.08 -25.61
N LEU A 26 6.42 14.66 -24.90
CA LEU A 26 7.77 14.10 -24.78
C LEU A 26 7.76 12.71 -24.13
N ARG A 27 6.91 12.49 -23.12
CA ARG A 27 6.76 11.18 -22.46
C ARG A 27 6.08 10.15 -23.36
N ALA A 28 5.16 10.56 -24.21
CA ALA A 28 4.47 9.69 -25.17
C ALA A 28 5.37 9.25 -26.32
N GLN A 29 6.39 10.04 -26.68
CA GLN A 29 7.36 9.71 -27.73
C GLN A 29 8.53 8.84 -27.25
N SER A 30 8.77 8.78 -25.94
CA SER A 30 9.81 7.90 -25.39
C SER A 30 9.34 6.45 -25.38
N THR A 31 10.12 5.56 -25.99
CA THR A 31 9.94 4.10 -25.92
C THR A 31 10.90 3.44 -24.93
N ARG A 32 11.80 4.21 -24.32
CA ARG A 32 12.87 3.71 -23.45
C ARG A 32 12.38 3.58 -22.01
N VAL A 33 12.81 2.50 -21.35
CA VAL A 33 12.61 2.26 -19.92
C VAL A 33 13.84 2.78 -19.17
N GLU A 34 13.91 4.09 -19.00
CA GLU A 34 15.02 4.80 -18.34
C GLU A 34 14.52 6.05 -17.59
N GLY A 35 15.31 6.54 -16.62
CA GLY A 35 14.99 7.71 -15.79
C GLY A 35 14.45 7.33 -14.42
N GLU A 36 13.73 8.25 -13.77
CA GLU A 36 13.20 8.05 -12.42
C GLU A 36 11.70 7.71 -12.43
N VAL A 37 11.29 6.81 -11.52
CA VAL A 37 9.91 6.54 -11.13
C VAL A 37 9.78 6.59 -9.62
N THR A 38 8.85 7.40 -9.13
CA THR A 38 8.54 7.49 -7.70
C THR A 38 7.31 6.64 -7.34
N LEU A 39 7.44 5.81 -6.32
CA LEU A 39 6.39 4.92 -5.81
C LEU A 39 6.17 5.18 -4.32
N THR A 40 4.92 5.37 -3.91
CA THR A 40 4.54 5.41 -2.49
C THR A 40 3.84 4.13 -2.05
N THR A 41 4.08 3.67 -0.82
CA THR A 41 3.36 2.55 -0.20
C THR A 41 3.42 2.59 1.33
N VAL A 42 2.84 1.59 1.98
CA VAL A 42 2.95 1.36 3.42
C VAL A 42 4.00 0.30 3.71
N ILE A 43 4.68 0.42 4.85
CA ILE A 43 5.79 -0.46 5.24
C ILE A 43 5.43 -1.96 5.18
N ALA A 44 4.18 -2.31 5.49
CA ALA A 44 3.69 -3.69 5.47
C ALA A 44 3.72 -4.35 4.07
N LEU A 45 3.73 -3.55 2.99
CA LEU A 45 3.76 -4.06 1.62
C LEU A 45 5.17 -4.16 1.04
N MET A 46 6.19 -3.67 1.74
CA MET A 46 7.58 -3.71 1.26
C MET A 46 8.09 -5.10 0.89
N PRO A 47 7.80 -6.18 1.66
CA PRO A 47 8.26 -7.52 1.28
C PRO A 47 7.80 -7.98 -0.12
N PHE A 48 6.69 -7.43 -0.62
CA PHE A 48 6.15 -7.75 -1.95
C PHE A 48 6.81 -6.93 -3.06
N LEU A 49 7.52 -5.86 -2.72
CA LEU A 49 8.25 -5.01 -3.66
C LEU A 49 9.70 -5.46 -3.85
N GLU A 50 10.27 -6.21 -2.92
CA GLU A 50 11.68 -6.64 -2.96
C GLU A 50 12.02 -7.40 -4.26
N LYS A 51 11.26 -8.45 -4.60
CA LYS A 51 11.49 -9.24 -5.83
C LYS A 51 11.28 -8.41 -7.10
N PRO A 52 10.18 -7.65 -7.27
CA PRO A 52 10.00 -6.76 -8.41
C PRO A 52 11.12 -5.74 -8.58
N LEU A 53 11.53 -5.05 -7.51
CA LEU A 53 12.58 -4.03 -7.58
C LEU A 53 13.92 -4.67 -7.99
N ALA A 54 14.26 -5.83 -7.44
CA ALA A 54 15.46 -6.56 -7.84
C ALA A 54 15.41 -7.04 -9.30
N ALA A 55 14.23 -7.38 -9.83
CA ALA A 55 14.06 -7.75 -11.24
C ALA A 55 14.16 -6.55 -12.18
N LEU A 56 13.56 -5.42 -11.78
CA LEU A 56 13.61 -4.16 -12.53
C LEU A 56 15.04 -3.65 -12.68
N GLU A 57 15.82 -3.63 -11.59
CA GLU A 57 17.23 -3.19 -11.63
C GLU A 57 18.06 -4.04 -12.61
N ARG A 58 17.87 -5.36 -12.59
CA ARG A 58 18.58 -6.28 -13.50
C ARG A 58 18.17 -6.09 -14.97
N ALA A 59 16.90 -5.82 -15.22
CA ALA A 59 16.37 -5.69 -16.58
C ALA A 59 16.59 -4.29 -17.17
N HIS A 60 16.60 -3.26 -16.33
CA HIS A 60 16.66 -1.85 -16.70
C HIS A 60 17.60 -1.06 -15.79
N PRO A 61 18.94 -1.19 -15.92
CA PRO A 61 19.89 -0.54 -15.02
C PRO A 61 19.86 1.01 -15.06
N SER A 62 19.27 1.60 -16.10
CA SER A 62 19.08 3.05 -16.22
C SER A 62 17.75 3.55 -15.64
N LEU A 63 16.95 2.66 -15.04
CA LEU A 63 15.69 2.97 -14.37
C LEU A 63 15.92 3.05 -12.86
N HIS A 64 15.72 4.22 -12.28
CA HIS A 64 15.79 4.43 -10.84
C HIS A 64 14.39 4.46 -10.24
N VAL A 65 14.13 3.60 -9.25
CA VAL A 65 12.85 3.57 -8.54
C VAL A 65 13.04 4.12 -7.12
N THR A 66 12.43 5.27 -6.85
CA THR A 66 12.42 5.90 -5.52
C THR A 66 11.17 5.46 -4.77
N VAL A 67 11.33 4.82 -3.60
CA VAL A 67 10.21 4.31 -2.79
C VAL A 67 10.01 5.17 -1.55
N HIS A 68 8.81 5.72 -1.39
CA HIS A 68 8.37 6.44 -0.20
C HIS A 68 7.46 5.56 0.66
N LEU A 69 7.70 5.57 1.97
CA LEU A 69 6.86 4.88 2.95
C LEU A 69 6.07 5.90 3.77
N GLY A 70 4.76 5.70 3.89
CA GLY A 70 3.94 6.47 4.81
C GLY A 70 2.45 6.21 4.65
N ASP A 71 1.73 6.20 5.76
CA ASP A 71 0.26 6.14 5.76
C ASP A 71 -0.34 7.42 5.16
N ASP A 72 0.30 8.57 5.41
CA ASP A 72 0.06 9.88 4.78
C ASP A 72 1.14 10.23 3.74
N GLY A 73 1.78 9.20 3.16
CA GLY A 73 2.86 9.37 2.18
C GLY A 73 2.45 10.23 0.97
N PRO A 74 3.42 10.69 0.17
CA PRO A 74 3.17 11.62 -0.92
C PRO A 74 2.12 11.06 -1.89
N SER A 75 1.23 11.93 -2.33
CA SER A 75 -0.02 11.57 -2.97
C SER A 75 0.12 11.52 -4.49
N VAL A 76 -0.27 10.40 -5.10
CA VAL A 76 -0.54 10.36 -6.55
C VAL A 76 -1.58 11.42 -6.89
N ARG A 77 -2.66 11.62 -6.11
CA ARG A 77 -3.68 12.62 -6.46
C ARG A 77 -3.10 14.04 -6.63
N GLU A 78 -2.13 14.41 -5.79
CA GLU A 78 -1.49 15.73 -5.77
C GLU A 78 -0.27 15.82 -6.70
N ARG A 79 0.02 14.79 -7.51
CA ARG A 79 1.18 14.71 -8.42
C ARG A 79 2.53 14.72 -7.71
N GLU A 80 2.58 14.23 -6.48
CA GLU A 80 3.82 14.16 -5.70
C GLU A 80 4.63 12.90 -6.01
N VAL A 81 3.97 11.86 -6.54
CA VAL A 81 4.60 10.60 -6.97
C VAL A 81 3.95 10.07 -8.25
N ASP A 82 4.70 9.27 -9.01
CA ASP A 82 4.21 8.64 -10.23
C ASP A 82 3.23 7.49 -9.93
N LEU A 83 3.52 6.69 -8.91
CA LEU A 83 2.80 5.48 -8.55
C LEU A 83 2.44 5.42 -7.06
N ALA A 84 1.30 4.79 -6.74
CA ALA A 84 0.95 4.40 -5.37
C ALA A 84 0.47 2.96 -5.32
N LEU A 85 1.00 2.20 -4.36
CA LEU A 85 0.46 0.91 -3.96
C LEU A 85 -0.38 1.12 -2.69
N ALA A 86 -1.71 1.16 -2.86
CA ALA A 86 -2.64 1.70 -1.87
C ALA A 86 -3.79 0.74 -1.51
N ILE A 87 -4.12 0.69 -0.22
CA ILE A 87 -5.23 -0.09 0.33
C ILE A 87 -6.44 0.84 0.47
N VAL A 88 -7.24 0.94 -0.59
CA VAL A 88 -8.38 1.86 -0.65
C VAL A 88 -9.61 1.17 -1.22
N LYS A 89 -10.80 1.57 -0.76
CA LYS A 89 -12.07 1.01 -1.25
C LYS A 89 -12.23 1.21 -2.76
N ARG A 90 -11.85 2.39 -3.25
CA ARG A 90 -11.86 2.77 -4.67
C ARG A 90 -10.72 3.76 -4.95
N PRO A 91 -10.13 3.77 -6.16
CA PRO A 91 -9.18 4.80 -6.57
C PRO A 91 -9.76 6.21 -6.38
N PRO A 92 -8.94 7.20 -5.93
CA PRO A 92 -9.35 8.60 -5.89
C PRO A 92 -9.72 9.14 -7.27
N GLN A 93 -10.62 10.12 -7.32
CA GLN A 93 -10.99 10.77 -8.58
C GLN A 93 -9.75 11.36 -9.28
N GLY A 94 -9.64 11.18 -10.59
CA GLY A 94 -8.50 11.65 -11.39
C GLY A 94 -7.28 10.71 -11.36
N CYS A 95 -7.27 9.69 -10.51
CA CYS A 95 -6.30 8.60 -10.58
C CYS A 95 -6.83 7.48 -11.46
N TRP A 96 -5.96 6.89 -12.28
CA TRP A 96 -6.19 5.58 -12.85
C TRP A 96 -5.70 4.52 -11.87
N GLY A 97 -6.42 3.40 -11.76
CA GLY A 97 -6.05 2.31 -10.87
C GLY A 97 -6.30 0.94 -11.46
N ARG A 98 -5.36 0.02 -11.23
CA ARG A 98 -5.54 -1.43 -11.40
C ARG A 98 -5.67 -2.07 -10.02
N ARG A 99 -6.76 -2.81 -9.78
CA ARG A 99 -6.88 -3.66 -8.60
C ARG A 99 -5.98 -4.86 -8.81
N ILE A 100 -5.07 -5.12 -7.87
CA ILE A 100 -4.09 -6.20 -7.98
C ILE A 100 -4.36 -7.32 -6.96
N ALA A 101 -5.03 -7.01 -5.85
CA ALA A 101 -5.40 -8.03 -4.86
C ALA A 101 -6.63 -7.63 -4.04
N THR A 102 -7.10 -8.58 -3.23
CA THR A 102 -8.08 -8.35 -2.17
C THR A 102 -7.52 -8.88 -0.87
N LEU A 103 -7.26 -7.97 0.06
CA LEU A 103 -6.67 -8.30 1.35
C LEU A 103 -7.79 -8.77 2.28
N LYS A 104 -7.77 -10.05 2.64
CA LYS A 104 -8.69 -10.65 3.63
C LYS A 104 -8.03 -10.65 4.99
N ALA A 105 -8.74 -10.24 6.03
CA ALA A 105 -8.27 -10.30 7.41
C ALA A 105 -8.56 -11.67 8.03
N GLY A 106 -7.67 -12.10 8.93
CA GLY A 106 -7.83 -13.27 9.79
C GLY A 106 -7.18 -12.99 11.16
N VAL A 107 -7.46 -13.84 12.15
CA VAL A 107 -6.74 -13.82 13.44
C VAL A 107 -5.72 -14.94 13.43
N PHE A 108 -4.47 -14.61 13.76
CA PHE A 108 -3.35 -15.52 13.68
C PHE A 108 -2.56 -15.56 14.99
N GLY A 109 -1.93 -16.70 15.27
CA GLY A 109 -0.95 -16.88 16.33
C GLY A 109 -0.23 -18.21 16.18
N THR A 110 0.79 -18.45 17.00
CA THR A 110 1.39 -19.79 17.07
C THR A 110 0.43 -20.78 17.73
N LYS A 111 0.62 -22.08 17.47
CA LYS A 111 -0.17 -23.14 18.13
C LYS A 111 -0.18 -22.99 19.66
N ASP A 112 0.98 -22.69 20.25
CA ASP A 112 1.11 -22.47 21.69
C ASP A 112 0.33 -21.25 22.16
N ALA A 113 0.38 -20.13 21.43
CA ALA A 113 -0.36 -18.93 21.78
C ALA A 113 -1.89 -19.15 21.69
N ILE A 114 -2.34 -19.94 20.71
CA ILE A 114 -3.76 -20.31 20.51
C ILE A 114 -4.26 -21.22 21.64
N ALA A 115 -3.41 -22.11 22.15
CA ALA A 115 -3.75 -23.05 23.23
C ALA A 115 -3.72 -22.45 24.65
N ARG A 116 -3.22 -21.21 24.82
CA ARG A 116 -3.15 -20.54 26.12
C ARG A 116 -4.53 -20.09 26.60
N GLU A 117 -4.76 -20.23 27.90
CA GLU A 117 -5.94 -19.67 28.57
C GLU A 117 -5.53 -18.72 29.72
N PRO A 118 -6.01 -17.46 29.71
CA PRO A 118 -6.75 -16.84 28.63
C PRO A 118 -5.88 -16.57 27.40
N ARG A 119 -6.45 -16.68 26.20
CA ARG A 119 -5.82 -16.18 24.97
C ARG A 119 -5.57 -14.67 25.09
N LYS A 120 -4.34 -14.24 24.83
CA LYS A 120 -3.95 -12.82 24.85
C LYS A 120 -3.64 -12.33 23.44
N PHE A 121 -3.96 -11.08 23.17
CA PHE A 121 -3.82 -10.47 21.85
C PHE A 121 -2.79 -9.33 21.84
N LEU A 122 -2.05 -9.26 20.75
CA LEU A 122 -1.41 -8.03 20.31
C LEU A 122 -2.51 -7.12 19.75
N VAL A 123 -2.51 -5.85 20.13
CA VAL A 123 -3.43 -4.84 19.59
C VAL A 123 -2.63 -3.63 19.10
N ARG A 124 -3.22 -2.86 18.19
CA ARG A 124 -2.55 -1.69 17.59
C ARG A 124 -2.20 -0.61 18.61
N SER A 125 -1.17 0.16 18.28
CA SER A 125 -0.74 1.32 19.06
C SER A 125 -1.79 2.43 19.13
N LEU A 126 -1.65 3.32 20.12
CA LEU A 126 -2.64 4.39 20.37
C LEU A 126 -2.75 5.42 19.23
N ASN A 127 -1.75 5.55 18.38
CA ASN A 127 -1.78 6.40 17.19
C ASN A 127 -2.59 5.81 16.02
N GLU A 128 -3.05 4.55 16.11
CA GLU A 128 -3.80 3.85 15.06
C GLU A 128 -5.28 3.58 15.43
N VAL A 129 -5.76 4.20 16.52
CA VAL A 129 -7.03 3.86 17.20
C VAL A 129 -8.30 4.10 16.39
N HIS A 130 -8.23 4.91 15.33
CA HIS A 130 -9.37 5.25 14.49
C HIS A 130 -9.58 4.30 13.31
N SER A 131 -8.72 3.29 13.15
CA SER A 131 -8.89 2.28 12.12
C SER A 131 -10.08 1.34 12.41
N PRO A 132 -10.78 0.82 11.37
CA PRO A 132 -11.74 -0.27 11.52
C PRO A 132 -11.16 -1.48 12.27
N GLU A 133 -9.86 -1.72 12.08
CA GLU A 133 -9.12 -2.77 12.74
C GLU A 133 -9.08 -2.56 14.26
N SER A 134 -8.73 -1.35 14.71
CA SER A 134 -8.78 -1.02 16.13
C SER A 134 -10.19 -0.98 16.71
N ALA A 135 -11.22 -0.72 15.90
CA ALA A 135 -12.61 -0.86 16.35
C ALA A 135 -12.95 -2.32 16.67
N TRP A 136 -12.56 -3.25 15.80
CA TRP A 136 -12.74 -4.68 16.04
C TRP A 136 -11.94 -5.18 17.24
N GLU A 137 -10.69 -4.71 17.41
CA GLU A 137 -9.88 -5.05 18.58
C GLU A 137 -10.60 -4.68 19.89
N ARG A 138 -11.19 -3.48 19.96
CA ARG A 138 -11.96 -3.04 21.15
C ARG A 138 -13.19 -3.90 21.42
N GLU A 139 -13.83 -4.41 20.37
CA GLU A 139 -15.04 -5.22 20.49
C GLU A 139 -14.72 -6.68 20.90
N HIS A 140 -13.62 -7.26 20.39
CA HIS A 140 -13.36 -8.70 20.49
C HIS A 140 -12.22 -9.08 21.45
N VAL A 141 -11.28 -8.17 21.72
CA VAL A 141 -10.11 -8.45 22.57
C VAL A 141 -10.40 -8.12 24.03
N LYS A 142 -10.41 -9.15 24.87
CA LYS A 142 -10.54 -9.02 26.33
C LYS A 142 -9.21 -8.96 27.07
N HIS A 143 -8.22 -9.71 26.60
CA HIS A 143 -6.92 -9.82 27.24
C HIS A 143 -5.82 -9.36 26.28
N VAL A 144 -5.10 -8.30 26.65
CA VAL A 144 -4.03 -7.72 25.83
C VAL A 144 -2.68 -8.27 26.31
N ALA A 145 -1.90 -8.83 25.38
CA ALA A 145 -0.50 -9.20 25.60
C ALA A 145 0.40 -7.96 25.52
N ALA A 146 0.24 -7.17 24.45
CA ALA A 146 0.98 -5.93 24.23
C ALA A 146 0.23 -5.00 23.26
N ARG A 147 0.54 -3.70 23.33
CA ARG A 147 0.14 -2.72 22.32
C ARG A 147 1.36 -2.41 21.47
N VAL A 148 1.26 -2.59 20.16
CA VAL A 148 2.41 -2.49 19.26
C VAL A 148 2.00 -1.87 17.92
N PRO A 149 2.93 -1.17 17.23
CA PRO A 149 2.66 -0.69 15.88
C PRO A 149 2.33 -1.84 14.94
N TYR A 150 1.43 -1.59 13.99
CA TYR A 150 0.96 -2.61 13.05
C TYR A 150 2.08 -3.41 12.35
N PHE A 151 3.15 -2.75 11.92
CA PHE A 151 4.27 -3.40 11.23
C PHE A 151 4.98 -4.49 12.06
N ALA A 152 4.90 -4.42 13.40
CA ALA A 152 5.54 -5.37 14.30
C ALA A 152 4.64 -6.56 14.68
N MET A 153 3.33 -6.48 14.44
CA MET A 153 2.35 -7.45 14.93
C MET A 153 2.59 -8.86 14.40
N ALA A 154 2.80 -9.02 13.08
CA ALA A 154 3.05 -10.32 12.46
C ALA A 154 4.28 -11.01 13.06
N SER A 155 5.39 -10.27 13.13
CA SER A 155 6.66 -10.74 13.71
C SER A 155 6.50 -11.18 15.17
N LEU A 156 5.82 -10.40 16.01
CA LEU A 156 5.63 -10.72 17.42
C LEU A 156 4.66 -11.89 17.65
N ALA A 157 3.60 -11.98 16.86
CA ALA A 157 2.67 -13.11 16.91
C ALA A 157 3.38 -14.41 16.52
N ALA A 158 4.24 -14.37 15.49
CA ALA A 158 5.12 -15.45 15.07
C ALA A 158 6.02 -15.95 16.21
N ARG A 159 6.46 -15.04 17.09
CA ARG A 159 7.26 -15.36 18.28
C ARG A 159 6.43 -15.80 19.48
N GLY A 160 5.13 -16.05 19.29
CA GLY A 160 4.23 -16.57 20.31
C GLY A 160 3.87 -15.57 21.42
N VAL A 161 4.03 -14.26 21.19
CA VAL A 161 3.67 -13.24 22.19
C VAL A 161 2.15 -13.21 22.44
N GLY A 162 1.36 -13.43 21.38
CA GLY A 162 -0.09 -13.49 21.45
C GLY A 162 -0.71 -13.68 20.07
N LEU A 163 -2.03 -13.60 20.02
CA LEU A 163 -2.80 -13.61 18.78
C LEU A 163 -2.90 -12.20 18.20
N THR A 164 -3.12 -12.07 16.91
CA THR A 164 -3.29 -10.76 16.25
C THR A 164 -4.18 -10.88 15.03
N MET A 165 -4.95 -9.84 14.74
CA MET A 165 -5.63 -9.72 13.47
C MET A 165 -4.67 -9.16 12.41
N LEU A 166 -4.59 -9.81 11.26
CA LEU A 166 -3.73 -9.41 10.13
C LEU A 166 -4.40 -9.74 8.79
N PRO A 167 -4.07 -9.01 7.72
CA PRO A 167 -4.26 -9.51 6.36
C PRO A 167 -3.48 -10.81 6.15
N HIS A 168 -4.10 -11.77 5.47
CA HIS A 168 -3.49 -13.08 5.17
C HIS A 168 -2.14 -12.94 4.47
N LEU A 169 -1.97 -11.95 3.59
CA LEU A 169 -0.71 -11.73 2.88
C LEU A 169 0.49 -11.55 3.84
N LEU A 170 0.27 -10.94 5.01
CA LEU A 170 1.35 -10.66 5.96
C LEU A 170 1.81 -11.90 6.73
N THR A 171 1.11 -13.03 6.58
CA THR A 171 1.51 -14.29 7.21
C THR A 171 2.44 -15.12 6.32
N ALA A 172 2.58 -14.78 5.03
CA ALA A 172 3.41 -15.54 4.09
C ALA A 172 4.87 -15.76 4.56
N PRO A 173 5.54 -14.79 5.23
CA PRO A 173 6.88 -15.01 5.76
C PRO A 173 6.95 -15.87 7.05
N TYR A 174 5.81 -16.20 7.65
CA TYR A 174 5.71 -16.76 9.01
C TYR A 174 4.92 -18.09 9.00
N PRO A 175 5.54 -19.22 8.65
CA PRO A 175 4.87 -20.53 8.59
C PRO A 175 4.33 -21.03 9.95
N GLU A 176 4.81 -20.47 11.05
CA GLU A 176 4.36 -20.74 12.42
C GLU A 176 3.03 -20.08 12.77
N LEU A 177 2.59 -19.08 11.98
CA LEU A 177 1.29 -18.43 12.16
C LEU A 177 0.18 -19.31 11.62
N VAL A 178 -0.73 -19.69 12.50
CA VAL A 178 -1.92 -20.47 12.19
C VAL A 178 -3.14 -19.58 12.38
N GLU A 179 -4.06 -19.62 11.42
CA GLU A 179 -5.33 -18.90 11.53
C GLU A 179 -6.21 -19.54 12.61
N VAL A 180 -6.96 -18.72 13.34
CA VAL A 180 -7.97 -19.12 14.31
C VAL A 180 -9.36 -18.97 13.68
N PRO A 181 -9.98 -20.07 13.19
CA PRO A 181 -11.20 -20.00 12.37
C PRO A 181 -12.41 -19.40 13.09
N GLU A 182 -12.41 -19.43 14.43
CA GLU A 182 -13.48 -18.90 15.29
C GLU A 182 -13.78 -17.41 14.99
N TYR A 183 -12.78 -16.65 14.55
CA TYR A 183 -12.94 -15.22 14.26
C TYR A 183 -13.33 -14.92 12.81
N ALA A 184 -13.31 -15.89 11.90
CA ALA A 184 -13.51 -15.68 10.47
C ALA A 184 -14.83 -14.96 10.15
N LYS A 185 -15.91 -15.33 10.84
CA LYS A 185 -17.23 -14.70 10.65
C LYS A 185 -17.23 -13.21 11.04
N SER A 186 -16.55 -12.86 12.13
CA SER A 186 -16.45 -11.45 12.59
C SER A 186 -15.63 -10.57 11.64
N LEU A 187 -14.79 -11.18 10.81
CA LEU A 187 -13.87 -10.51 9.89
C LEU A 187 -14.34 -10.52 8.44
N ALA A 188 -15.48 -11.15 8.13
CA ALA A 188 -15.97 -11.30 6.77
C ALA A 188 -16.17 -9.96 6.03
N ALA A 189 -16.48 -8.88 6.75
CA ALA A 189 -16.64 -7.54 6.19
C ALA A 189 -15.32 -6.74 6.06
N MET A 190 -14.19 -7.30 6.50
CA MET A 190 -12.88 -6.63 6.53
C MET A 190 -12.03 -6.87 5.30
N GLU A 191 -12.66 -7.15 4.16
CA GLU A 191 -11.92 -7.19 2.90
C GLU A 191 -11.52 -5.79 2.46
N ARG A 192 -10.27 -5.65 2.01
CA ARG A 192 -9.74 -4.38 1.50
C ARG A 192 -9.11 -4.58 0.13
N PRO A 193 -9.62 -3.92 -0.92
CA PRO A 193 -8.96 -3.95 -2.22
C PRO A 193 -7.57 -3.31 -2.13
N LEU A 194 -6.58 -3.97 -2.74
CA LEU A 194 -5.25 -3.41 -2.99
C LEU A 194 -5.18 -2.94 -4.44
N TRP A 195 -4.75 -1.69 -4.62
CA TRP A 195 -4.64 -1.06 -5.93
C TRP A 195 -3.22 -0.60 -6.18
N ILE A 196 -2.78 -0.72 -7.43
CA ILE A 196 -1.72 0.13 -7.96
C ILE A 196 -2.35 1.28 -8.74
N LEU A 197 -1.96 2.50 -8.37
CA LEU A 197 -2.54 3.75 -8.85
C LEU A 197 -1.47 4.59 -9.56
N THR A 198 -1.91 5.36 -10.55
CA THR A 198 -1.09 6.30 -11.33
C THR A 198 -1.98 7.42 -11.87
N HIS A 199 -1.38 8.49 -12.37
CA HIS A 199 -2.10 9.42 -13.24
C HIS A 199 -2.46 8.79 -14.59
N ALA A 200 -3.62 9.16 -15.13
CA ALA A 200 -4.10 8.63 -16.41
C ALA A 200 -3.11 8.90 -17.56
N GLU A 201 -2.43 10.05 -17.53
CA GLU A 201 -1.42 10.46 -18.50
C GLU A 201 -0.13 9.62 -18.38
N LEU A 202 0.24 9.21 -17.17
CA LEU A 202 1.45 8.42 -16.92
C LEU A 202 1.26 6.92 -17.20
N ARG A 203 0.02 6.44 -17.25
CA ARG A 203 -0.32 5.01 -17.43
C ARG A 203 0.39 4.35 -18.61
N LYS A 204 0.60 5.09 -19.71
CA LYS A 204 1.22 4.57 -20.94
C LYS A 204 2.71 4.89 -21.07
N VAL A 205 3.28 5.64 -20.15
CA VAL A 205 4.71 5.99 -20.17
C VAL A 205 5.52 4.72 -19.87
N PRO A 206 6.48 4.31 -20.74
CA PRO A 206 7.10 2.99 -20.63
C PRO A 206 7.73 2.68 -19.26
N ARG A 207 8.48 3.62 -18.67
CA ARG A 207 9.06 3.40 -17.33
C ARG A 207 8.01 3.19 -16.25
N VAL A 208 6.94 3.98 -16.27
CA VAL A 208 5.86 3.90 -15.27
C VAL A 208 5.07 2.61 -15.44
N SER A 209 4.71 2.27 -16.68
CA SER A 209 3.97 1.04 -16.97
C SER A 209 4.79 -0.21 -16.67
N THR A 210 6.11 -0.17 -16.90
CA THR A 210 7.03 -1.28 -16.57
C THR A 210 7.09 -1.52 -15.07
N VAL A 211 7.30 -0.47 -14.26
CA VAL A 211 7.27 -0.61 -12.78
C VAL A 211 5.89 -1.07 -12.32
N MET A 212 4.82 -0.49 -12.85
CA MET A 212 3.45 -0.84 -12.50
C MET A 212 3.12 -2.31 -12.80
N ASN A 213 3.63 -2.87 -13.88
CA ASN A 213 3.47 -4.28 -14.24
C ASN A 213 4.30 -5.18 -13.33
N ALA A 214 5.59 -4.91 -13.19
CA ALA A 214 6.46 -5.71 -12.31
C ALA A 214 5.92 -5.80 -10.88
N VAL A 215 5.37 -4.70 -10.34
CA VAL A 215 4.74 -4.71 -9.01
C VAL A 215 3.44 -5.50 -9.00
N ALA A 216 2.56 -5.33 -9.99
CA ALA A 216 1.28 -6.05 -10.00
C ALA A 216 1.45 -7.56 -10.15
N ASP A 217 2.35 -8.00 -11.04
CA ASP A 217 2.60 -9.41 -11.32
C ASP A 217 3.08 -10.15 -10.06
N ALA A 218 3.75 -9.45 -9.13
CA ALA A 218 4.18 -9.99 -7.84
C ALA A 218 3.02 -10.45 -6.94
N PHE A 219 1.84 -9.82 -7.08
CA PHE A 219 0.64 -10.15 -6.32
C PHE A 219 -0.26 -11.18 -7.03
N GLU A 220 -0.07 -11.41 -8.33
CA GLU A 220 -0.77 -12.48 -9.06
C GLU A 220 -0.13 -13.86 -8.82
N ALA A 221 1.16 -13.89 -8.49
CA ALA A 221 1.93 -15.10 -8.23
C ALA A 221 1.89 -15.60 -6.77
N THR A 222 1.09 -14.98 -5.90
CA THR A 222 0.94 -15.31 -4.46
C THR A 222 -0.46 -15.82 -4.17
#